data_AF-A0A8W8IXK3-F1
#
_entry.id   AF-A0A8W8IXK3-F1
#
_cell.length_a   1.000
_cell.length_b   1.000
_cell.length_c   1.000
_cell.angle_alpha   90.00
_cell.angle_beta   90.00
_cell.angle_gamma   90.00
#
_symmetry.space_group_name_H-M   'P 1'
#
loop_
_entity.id
_entity.type
_entity.pdbx_description
1 polymer ?
#
loop_
_entity_poly.entity_id
_entity_poly.type
_entity_poly.pdbx_seq_one_letter_code
_entity_poly.pdbx_strand_id
1 'polypeptide(L)'
;KPGKKDDGGPESPAPPMDPDEKLLYDGFQSGTNALATILQNELAAREAEEEAERKRDEEREREKAAAAQKAAAGNKKGGKKGKSRSPSPKKKKDDAASTPTPSSTEEMSEEEKQKKELRERMRQEYYFAIQEEETAAKKRLELIKVQGINVLQDLKSKADNTYKEMIDWLGARFLKEMESIDQMSEAIRFAIEKRQKLKQELVLQQEDFLINTELKVLRSPSPEPPPVIQEVVLPEQFTVSQLLNLYQQFTATAPTGVMSKQSFVETFENMVSVAFGMEQLPDIWMNISPQQVQEIANGLSANAEYVDWRRFLIAIAQPLPSPTQTELLETLQKFMEMDQKSTGCVTREQYDRMDIWFGNQSSSSEEFDRASKLKAALFDFFADHSKTPPVMNYISMLMYFSASCNANEGFLRALSVASGTHMPRLPRPDTRAMSRSDSNPDIMEDHSPSPPVPIDIPEDAVNAKVPLDALYQVLHHGENASGDSHRFSVSADPEDATSREKLSSVYQELGSDNVEPLPFKVLVEHPLIQDVMAACQTYKALDIRGILNNPAPDIDIHSTKTME
;
A
#
# COMPACT_ATOMS: atom_id res chain seq x y z
N LYS A 1 -22.68 -86.37 -32.58
CA LYS A 1 -23.74 -86.74 -33.56
C LYS A 1 -23.27 -86.31 -34.94
N PRO A 2 -23.52 -87.08 -36.01
CA PRO A 2 -23.11 -86.72 -37.37
C PRO A 2 -24.09 -85.74 -38.03
N GLY A 3 -23.62 -85.07 -39.09
CA GLY A 3 -24.37 -84.07 -39.86
C GLY A 3 -23.51 -82.82 -40.05
N LYS A 4 -23.37 -82.25 -41.25
CA LYS A 4 -23.89 -82.66 -42.57
C LYS A 4 -22.90 -82.18 -43.63
N LYS A 5 -22.86 -82.78 -44.82
CA LYS A 5 -22.23 -82.10 -45.97
C LYS A 5 -23.22 -81.06 -46.45
N ASP A 6 -22.77 -79.81 -46.54
CA ASP A 6 -23.43 -78.82 -47.39
C ASP A 6 -23.05 -79.08 -48.85
N ASP A 7 -24.02 -78.85 -49.73
CA ASP A 7 -23.89 -78.97 -51.18
C ASP A 7 -24.14 -77.58 -51.75
N GLY A 8 -23.13 -77.01 -52.38
CA GLY A 8 -22.96 -75.55 -52.48
C GLY A 8 -23.88 -74.89 -53.52
N GLY A 9 -24.98 -74.31 -53.07
CA GLY A 9 -25.59 -73.17 -53.76
C GLY A 9 -24.75 -71.90 -53.57
N PRO A 10 -24.89 -70.87 -54.44
CA PRO A 10 -24.18 -69.61 -54.27
C PRO A 10 -24.81 -68.79 -53.13
N GLU A 11 -24.34 -68.99 -51.90
CA GLU A 11 -24.68 -68.10 -50.80
C GLU A 11 -24.18 -66.67 -51.11
N SER A 12 -25.08 -65.69 -50.99
CA SER A 12 -24.70 -64.29 -51.02
C SER A 12 -23.83 -64.01 -49.78
N PRO A 13 -22.63 -63.42 -49.90
CA PRO A 13 -21.73 -63.25 -48.75
C PRO A 13 -22.42 -62.44 -47.64
N ALA A 14 -22.33 -62.91 -46.40
CA ALA A 14 -22.94 -62.21 -45.26
C ALA A 14 -22.43 -60.75 -45.17
N PRO A 15 -23.32 -59.77 -44.85
CA PRO A 15 -22.92 -58.36 -44.77
C PRO A 15 -21.91 -58.14 -43.63
N PRO A 16 -20.94 -57.21 -43.78
CA PRO A 16 -20.05 -56.82 -42.71
C PRO A 16 -20.79 -56.35 -41.45
N MET A 17 -20.21 -56.65 -40.29
CA MET A 17 -20.72 -56.17 -39.00
C MET A 17 -20.30 -54.72 -38.69
N ASP A 18 -19.19 -54.27 -39.29
CA ASP A 18 -18.70 -52.90 -39.18
C ASP A 18 -19.56 -51.93 -40.01
N PRO A 19 -19.98 -50.77 -39.48
CA PRO A 19 -20.90 -49.87 -40.16
C PRO A 19 -20.32 -49.22 -41.42
N ASP A 20 -19.00 -49.00 -41.49
CA ASP A 20 -18.35 -48.33 -42.62
C ASP A 20 -18.06 -49.33 -43.75
N GLU A 21 -17.59 -50.53 -43.41
CA GLU A 21 -17.51 -51.66 -44.36
C GLU A 21 -18.89 -52.04 -44.90
N LYS A 22 -19.91 -52.01 -44.03
CA LYS A 22 -21.30 -52.26 -44.43
C LYS A 22 -21.79 -51.20 -45.41
N LEU A 23 -21.44 -49.92 -45.24
CA LEU A 23 -21.83 -48.88 -46.19
C LEU A 23 -21.25 -49.13 -47.60
N LEU A 24 -20.02 -49.65 -47.69
CA LEU A 24 -19.43 -50.09 -48.97
C LEU A 24 -20.12 -51.35 -49.52
N TYR A 25 -20.48 -52.31 -48.66
CA TYR A 25 -21.20 -53.53 -49.04
C TYR A 25 -22.62 -53.23 -49.55
N ASP A 26 -23.38 -52.39 -48.84
CA ASP A 26 -24.75 -51.98 -49.20
C ASP A 26 -24.72 -51.18 -50.52
N GLY A 27 -23.71 -50.32 -50.72
CA GLY A 27 -23.46 -49.62 -51.98
C GLY A 27 -23.14 -50.58 -53.14
N PHE A 28 -22.29 -51.58 -52.91
CA PHE A 28 -22.01 -52.65 -53.87
C PHE A 28 -23.28 -53.44 -54.22
N GLN A 29 -24.06 -53.86 -53.23
CA GLN A 29 -25.27 -54.65 -53.44
C GLN A 29 -26.36 -53.84 -54.15
N SER A 30 -26.48 -52.53 -53.86
CA SER A 30 -27.34 -51.62 -54.61
C SER A 30 -26.93 -51.53 -56.09
N GLY A 31 -25.62 -51.38 -56.36
CA GLY A 31 -25.07 -51.35 -57.72
C GLY A 31 -25.27 -52.65 -58.50
N THR A 32 -25.02 -53.81 -57.89
CA THR A 32 -25.22 -55.12 -58.56
C THR A 32 -26.70 -55.45 -58.77
N ASN A 33 -27.58 -55.08 -57.84
CA ASN A 33 -29.03 -55.19 -58.02
C ASN A 33 -29.53 -54.28 -59.16
N ALA A 34 -29.01 -53.06 -59.29
CA ALA A 34 -29.37 -52.15 -60.38
C ALA A 34 -28.95 -52.70 -61.75
N LEU A 35 -27.72 -53.22 -61.87
CA LEU A 35 -27.25 -53.90 -63.10
C LEU A 35 -28.12 -55.11 -63.45
N ALA A 36 -28.43 -55.96 -62.47
CA ALA A 36 -29.30 -57.12 -62.68
C ALA A 36 -30.72 -56.72 -63.12
N THR A 37 -31.25 -55.62 -62.59
CA THR A 37 -32.57 -55.07 -62.99
C THR A 37 -32.53 -54.57 -64.44
N ILE A 38 -31.44 -53.93 -64.88
CA ILE A 38 -31.26 -53.50 -66.27
C ILE A 38 -31.20 -54.71 -67.21
N LEU A 39 -30.40 -55.73 -66.88
CA LEU A 39 -30.31 -56.96 -67.67
C LEU A 39 -31.66 -57.70 -67.72
N GLN A 40 -32.41 -57.76 -66.61
CA GLN A 40 -33.75 -58.36 -66.59
C GLN A 40 -34.74 -57.60 -67.48
N ASN A 41 -34.69 -56.27 -67.52
CA ASN A 41 -35.53 -55.46 -68.40
C ASN A 41 -35.19 -55.68 -69.89
N GLU A 42 -33.91 -55.75 -70.24
CA GLU A 42 -33.46 -56.06 -71.63
C GLU A 42 -33.86 -57.49 -72.04
N LEU A 43 -33.77 -58.47 -71.15
CA LEU A 43 -34.22 -59.85 -71.42
C LEU A 43 -35.76 -59.97 -71.48
N ALA A 44 -36.51 -59.22 -70.67
CA ALA A 44 -37.97 -59.16 -70.80
C ALA A 44 -38.40 -58.46 -72.10
N ALA A 45 -37.66 -57.42 -72.53
CA ALA A 45 -37.86 -56.80 -73.83
C ALA A 45 -37.56 -57.76 -74.98
N ARG A 46 -36.52 -58.61 -74.86
CA ARG A 46 -36.22 -59.70 -75.79
C ARG A 46 -37.39 -60.67 -75.92
N GLU A 47 -37.86 -61.23 -74.81
CA GLU A 47 -38.97 -62.21 -74.82
C GLU A 47 -40.26 -61.60 -75.39
N ALA A 48 -40.54 -60.33 -75.08
CA ALA A 48 -41.67 -59.60 -75.64
C ALA A 48 -41.51 -59.31 -77.15
N GLU A 49 -40.30 -59.02 -77.64
CA GLU A 49 -40.03 -58.84 -79.07
C GLU A 49 -40.15 -60.17 -79.83
N GLU A 50 -39.59 -61.27 -79.29
CA GLU A 50 -39.69 -62.62 -79.86
C GLU A 50 -41.14 -63.12 -79.87
N GLU A 51 -41.92 -62.90 -78.80
CA GLU A 51 -43.33 -63.25 -78.77
C GLU A 51 -44.17 -62.37 -79.72
N ALA A 52 -43.83 -61.09 -79.88
CA ALA A 52 -44.48 -60.20 -80.84
C ALA A 52 -44.12 -60.55 -82.30
N GLU A 53 -42.88 -60.95 -82.58
CA GLU A 53 -42.45 -61.43 -83.90
C GLU A 53 -43.14 -62.76 -84.23
N ARG A 54 -43.23 -63.69 -83.27
CA ARG A 54 -44.03 -64.92 -83.39
C ARG A 54 -45.51 -64.63 -83.64
N LYS A 55 -46.16 -63.75 -82.85
CA LYS A 55 -47.57 -63.37 -83.05
C LYS A 55 -47.80 -62.74 -84.42
N ARG A 56 -46.86 -61.93 -84.93
CA ARG A 56 -46.92 -61.36 -86.28
C ARG A 56 -46.76 -62.40 -87.37
N ASP A 57 -45.88 -63.39 -87.19
CA ASP A 57 -45.75 -64.48 -88.18
C ASP A 57 -46.95 -65.44 -88.11
N GLU A 58 -47.49 -65.76 -86.93
CA GLU A 58 -48.77 -66.48 -86.76
C GLU A 58 -49.96 -65.71 -87.37
N GLU A 59 -49.99 -64.37 -87.25
CA GLU A 59 -50.99 -63.51 -87.88
C GLU A 59 -50.81 -63.46 -89.41
N ARG A 60 -49.58 -63.35 -89.92
CA ARG A 60 -49.26 -63.44 -91.36
C ARG A 60 -49.65 -64.77 -91.97
N GLU A 61 -49.39 -65.90 -91.31
CA GLU A 61 -49.84 -67.21 -91.78
C GLU A 61 -51.37 -67.33 -91.72
N ARG A 62 -52.03 -66.77 -90.70
CA ARG A 62 -53.49 -66.64 -90.68
C ARG A 62 -54.03 -65.73 -91.77
N GLU A 63 -53.35 -64.64 -92.13
CA GLU A 63 -53.76 -63.75 -93.21
C GLU A 63 -53.56 -64.40 -94.58
N LYS A 64 -52.45 -65.13 -94.81
CA LYS A 64 -52.26 -65.98 -96.01
C LYS A 64 -53.39 -67.02 -96.12
N ALA A 65 -53.67 -67.76 -95.04
CA ALA A 65 -54.75 -68.74 -95.01
C ALA A 65 -56.15 -68.13 -95.19
N ALA A 66 -56.40 -66.97 -94.58
CA ALA A 66 -57.67 -66.25 -94.70
C ALA A 66 -57.83 -65.55 -96.07
N ALA A 67 -56.74 -65.16 -96.73
CA ALA A 67 -56.74 -64.69 -98.12
C ALA A 67 -57.08 -65.85 -99.06
N ALA A 68 -56.45 -67.01 -98.89
CA ALA A 68 -56.79 -68.23 -99.63
C ALA A 68 -58.27 -68.64 -99.44
N GLN A 69 -58.81 -68.53 -98.22
CA GLN A 69 -60.24 -68.81 -97.96
C GLN A 69 -61.17 -67.71 -98.50
N LYS A 70 -60.81 -66.42 -98.43
CA LYS A 70 -61.62 -65.33 -98.98
C LYS A 70 -61.62 -65.28 -100.51
N ALA A 71 -60.57 -65.80 -101.16
CA ALA A 71 -60.58 -66.06 -102.60
C ALA A 71 -61.61 -67.14 -102.99
N ALA A 72 -62.00 -68.03 -102.07
CA ALA A 72 -62.91 -69.14 -102.33
C ALA A 72 -64.40 -68.84 -102.07
N ALA A 73 -64.77 -67.82 -101.28
CA ALA A 73 -66.17 -67.54 -100.94
C ALA A 73 -66.49 -66.05 -100.69
N GLY A 74 -67.30 -65.42 -101.56
CA GLY A 74 -67.64 -63.99 -101.40
C GLY A 74 -68.64 -63.32 -102.36
N ASN A 75 -69.54 -64.05 -103.04
CA ASN A 75 -70.49 -63.42 -103.99
C ASN A 75 -71.76 -62.87 -103.32
N LYS A 76 -71.98 -61.54 -103.44
CA LYS A 76 -73.23 -60.77 -103.14
C LYS A 76 -73.69 -60.73 -101.66
N LYS A 77 -73.74 -59.50 -101.08
CA LYS A 77 -74.93 -58.64 -100.88
C LYS A 77 -76.03 -59.24 -99.97
N GLY A 78 -76.53 -58.60 -98.90
CA GLY A 78 -76.15 -57.32 -98.25
C GLY A 78 -77.32 -56.34 -98.05
N GLY A 79 -77.23 -55.48 -97.02
CA GLY A 79 -78.18 -54.39 -96.71
C GLY A 79 -78.05 -53.98 -95.23
N LYS A 80 -77.91 -52.70 -94.83
CA LYS A 80 -78.85 -51.54 -94.90
C LYS A 80 -80.08 -51.70 -93.98
N LYS A 81 -80.52 -50.67 -93.22
CA LYS A 81 -79.89 -49.42 -92.71
C LYS A 81 -80.86 -48.71 -91.74
N GLY A 82 -80.36 -48.08 -90.66
CA GLY A 82 -81.14 -47.22 -89.73
C GLY A 82 -80.48 -47.22 -88.34
N LYS A 83 -79.87 -46.15 -87.79
CA LYS A 83 -80.06 -44.68 -87.90
C LYS A 83 -81.42 -44.27 -87.31
N SER A 84 -81.53 -43.36 -86.33
CA SER A 84 -80.61 -42.35 -85.76
C SER A 84 -80.96 -42.13 -84.25
N ARG A 85 -80.29 -41.30 -83.42
CA ARG A 85 -79.82 -39.92 -83.62
C ARG A 85 -78.89 -39.49 -82.48
N SER A 86 -77.80 -38.77 -82.79
CA SER A 86 -77.01 -37.99 -81.80
C SER A 86 -77.49 -36.53 -81.78
N PRO A 87 -76.92 -35.68 -80.90
CA PRO A 87 -75.96 -34.72 -81.47
C PRO A 87 -74.71 -34.44 -80.60
N SER A 88 -73.66 -33.95 -81.25
CA SER A 88 -72.45 -33.37 -80.64
C SER A 88 -71.99 -32.15 -81.46
N PRO A 89 -71.34 -31.15 -80.85
CA PRO A 89 -70.35 -30.29 -81.51
C PRO A 89 -68.92 -30.66 -81.02
N LYS A 90 -67.91 -30.91 -81.87
CA LYS A 90 -67.06 -29.97 -82.67
C LYS A 90 -66.15 -29.09 -81.78
N LYS A 91 -64.89 -28.76 -82.09
CA LYS A 91 -63.97 -28.80 -83.29
C LYS A 91 -62.52 -29.08 -82.75
N LYS A 92 -61.41 -29.23 -83.49
CA LYS A 92 -60.98 -29.15 -84.92
C LYS A 92 -60.56 -30.58 -85.42
N LYS A 93 -59.85 -30.92 -86.53
CA LYS A 93 -59.02 -30.28 -87.60
C LYS A 93 -57.52 -30.00 -87.22
N ASP A 94 -56.45 -30.27 -88.00
CA ASP A 94 -56.27 -30.53 -89.45
C ASP A 94 -54.92 -31.20 -89.81
N ASP A 95 -54.67 -31.85 -90.97
CA ASP A 95 -55.52 -32.51 -92.01
C ASP A 95 -54.64 -33.37 -92.99
N ALA A 96 -55.28 -34.12 -93.89
CA ALA A 96 -54.90 -34.42 -95.30
C ALA A 96 -53.87 -35.53 -95.76
N ALA A 97 -54.43 -36.48 -96.54
CA ALA A 97 -53.96 -37.07 -97.83
C ALA A 97 -52.61 -37.87 -97.92
N SER A 98 -52.41 -38.85 -98.81
CA SER A 98 -53.19 -39.29 -100.00
C SER A 98 -53.09 -40.82 -100.28
N THR A 99 -54.09 -41.37 -100.99
CA THR A 99 -54.16 -42.73 -101.59
C THR A 99 -53.28 -42.88 -102.84
N PRO A 100 -52.76 -44.08 -103.20
CA PRO A 100 -53.61 -45.11 -103.85
C PRO A 100 -53.39 -46.59 -103.44
N THR A 101 -54.42 -47.38 -103.74
CA THR A 101 -54.49 -48.86 -103.79
C THR A 101 -54.48 -49.33 -105.26
N PRO A 102 -54.37 -50.65 -105.60
CA PRO A 102 -54.02 -51.84 -104.80
C PRO A 102 -53.01 -52.81 -105.48
N SER A 103 -52.71 -53.93 -104.79
CA SER A 103 -52.51 -55.29 -105.34
C SER A 103 -51.28 -55.63 -106.20
N SER A 104 -50.37 -56.41 -105.62
CA SER A 104 -50.01 -57.74 -106.17
C SER A 104 -49.64 -58.69 -105.00
N THR A 105 -49.78 -59.99 -105.21
CA THR A 105 -49.33 -61.05 -104.28
C THR A 105 -47.95 -61.53 -104.67
N GLU A 106 -47.07 -61.72 -103.69
CA GLU A 106 -45.81 -62.45 -103.86
C GLU A 106 -45.44 -63.18 -102.57
N GLU A 107 -44.66 -64.26 -102.71
CA GLU A 107 -44.20 -65.11 -101.60
C GLU A 107 -42.90 -64.54 -100.99
N MET A 108 -42.52 -64.95 -99.77
CA MET A 108 -41.37 -64.35 -99.08
C MET A 108 -40.06 -64.53 -99.87
N SER A 109 -39.39 -63.42 -100.18
CA SER A 109 -38.17 -63.42 -100.99
C SER A 109 -36.96 -63.96 -100.21
N GLU A 110 -36.02 -64.57 -100.92
CA GLU A 110 -34.82 -65.18 -100.34
C GLU A 110 -33.89 -64.13 -99.69
N GLU A 111 -33.93 -62.87 -100.16
CA GLU A 111 -33.29 -61.73 -99.48
C GLU A 111 -33.90 -61.43 -98.10
N GLU A 112 -35.22 -61.57 -97.93
CA GLU A 112 -35.88 -61.34 -96.63
C GLU A 112 -35.46 -62.39 -95.61
N LYS A 113 -35.23 -63.62 -96.06
CA LYS A 113 -34.72 -64.72 -95.22
C LYS A 113 -33.31 -64.42 -94.70
N GLN A 114 -32.37 -64.07 -95.60
CA GLN A 114 -31.01 -63.68 -95.20
C GLN A 114 -31.02 -62.46 -94.26
N LYS A 115 -31.91 -61.50 -94.51
CA LYS A 115 -32.10 -60.31 -93.65
C LYS A 115 -32.67 -60.65 -92.26
N LYS A 116 -33.50 -61.71 -92.15
CA LYS A 116 -33.99 -62.22 -90.85
C LYS A 116 -32.89 -62.97 -90.10
N GLU A 117 -32.12 -63.82 -90.78
CA GLU A 117 -30.97 -64.53 -90.21
C GLU A 117 -29.88 -63.56 -89.71
N LEU A 118 -29.56 -62.51 -90.48
CA LEU A 118 -28.62 -61.47 -90.06
C LEU A 118 -29.13 -60.66 -88.86
N ARG A 119 -30.43 -60.32 -88.82
CA ARG A 119 -31.05 -59.66 -87.65
C ARG A 119 -30.95 -60.53 -86.40
N GLU A 120 -31.30 -61.80 -86.51
CA GLU A 120 -31.26 -62.74 -85.39
C GLU A 120 -29.83 -62.95 -84.88
N ARG A 121 -28.84 -63.01 -85.78
CA ARG A 121 -27.42 -63.02 -85.39
C ARG A 121 -27.02 -61.77 -84.63
N MET A 122 -27.35 -60.57 -85.13
CA MET A 122 -27.05 -59.31 -84.42
C MET A 122 -27.77 -59.22 -83.07
N ARG A 123 -29.00 -59.74 -82.96
CA ARG A 123 -29.78 -59.85 -81.72
C ARG A 123 -29.04 -60.75 -80.71
N GLN A 124 -28.53 -61.90 -81.13
CA GLN A 124 -27.76 -62.82 -80.28
C GLN A 124 -26.42 -62.22 -79.84
N GLU A 125 -25.68 -61.58 -80.75
CA GLU A 125 -24.40 -60.91 -80.45
C GLU A 125 -24.61 -59.73 -79.46
N TYR A 126 -25.72 -58.98 -79.56
CA TYR A 126 -26.11 -57.92 -78.62
C TYR A 126 -26.37 -58.45 -77.20
N TYR A 127 -27.23 -59.47 -77.03
CA TYR A 127 -27.54 -59.99 -75.70
C TYR A 127 -26.35 -60.71 -75.05
N PHE A 128 -25.47 -61.34 -75.83
CA PHE A 128 -24.21 -61.89 -75.31
C PHE A 128 -23.29 -60.76 -74.81
N ALA A 129 -23.13 -59.68 -75.58
CA ALA A 129 -22.30 -58.54 -75.20
C ALA A 129 -22.79 -57.84 -73.91
N ILE A 130 -24.10 -57.72 -73.70
CA ILE A 130 -24.66 -57.16 -72.45
C ILE A 130 -24.40 -58.09 -71.26
N GLN A 131 -24.52 -59.41 -71.42
CA GLN A 131 -24.23 -60.36 -70.33
C GLN A 131 -22.75 -60.34 -69.90
N GLU A 132 -21.83 -60.22 -70.86
CA GLU A 132 -20.40 -60.05 -70.57
C GLU A 132 -20.08 -58.69 -69.92
N GLU A 133 -20.66 -57.58 -70.41
CA GLU A 133 -20.41 -56.26 -69.80
C GLU A 133 -21.09 -56.11 -68.42
N GLU A 134 -22.24 -56.74 -68.17
CA GLU A 134 -22.84 -56.82 -66.84
C GLU A 134 -21.94 -57.62 -65.87
N THR A 135 -21.37 -58.73 -66.35
CA THR A 135 -20.38 -59.54 -65.62
C THR A 135 -19.08 -58.77 -65.36
N ALA A 136 -18.60 -57.99 -66.33
CA ALA A 136 -17.43 -57.15 -66.19
C ALA A 136 -17.68 -55.99 -65.20
N ALA A 137 -18.84 -55.33 -65.28
CA ALA A 137 -19.24 -54.27 -64.37
C ALA A 137 -19.37 -54.79 -62.93
N LYS A 138 -19.99 -55.95 -62.71
CA LYS A 138 -20.04 -56.63 -61.40
C LYS A 138 -18.64 -56.88 -60.82
N LYS A 139 -17.70 -57.40 -61.63
CA LYS A 139 -16.30 -57.61 -61.23
C LYS A 139 -15.57 -56.30 -60.89
N ARG A 140 -15.80 -55.23 -61.65
CA ARG A 140 -15.23 -53.89 -61.36
C ARG A 140 -15.78 -53.33 -60.04
N LEU A 141 -17.09 -53.43 -59.80
CA LEU A 141 -17.72 -53.02 -58.54
C LEU A 141 -17.21 -53.83 -57.34
N GLU A 142 -16.99 -55.14 -57.52
CA GLU A 142 -16.43 -56.00 -56.47
C GLU A 142 -14.98 -55.62 -56.13
N LEU A 143 -14.14 -55.34 -57.13
CA LEU A 143 -12.78 -54.87 -56.90
C LEU A 143 -12.75 -53.53 -56.14
N ILE A 144 -13.67 -52.61 -56.47
CA ILE A 144 -13.84 -51.34 -55.76
C ILE A 144 -14.26 -51.56 -54.31
N LYS A 145 -15.25 -52.44 -54.05
CA LYS A 145 -15.66 -52.84 -52.69
C LYS A 145 -14.49 -53.38 -51.88
N VAL A 146 -13.77 -54.37 -52.42
CA VAL A 146 -12.64 -55.02 -51.73
C VAL A 146 -11.52 -54.02 -51.44
N GLN A 147 -11.15 -53.18 -52.42
CA GLN A 147 -10.11 -52.17 -52.22
C GLN A 147 -10.53 -51.09 -51.22
N GLY A 148 -11.80 -50.68 -51.20
CA GLY A 148 -12.33 -49.75 -50.21
C GLY A 148 -12.30 -50.31 -48.78
N ILE A 149 -12.72 -51.57 -48.60
CA ILE A 149 -12.65 -52.26 -47.30
C ILE A 149 -11.19 -52.37 -46.83
N ASN A 150 -10.26 -52.78 -47.71
CA ASN A 150 -8.83 -52.85 -47.38
C ASN A 150 -8.26 -51.51 -46.86
N VAL A 151 -8.66 -50.39 -47.48
CA VAL A 151 -8.22 -49.04 -47.06
C VAL A 151 -8.87 -48.61 -45.74
N LEU A 152 -10.14 -48.95 -45.50
CA LEU A 152 -10.79 -48.71 -44.21
C LEU A 152 -10.13 -49.51 -43.08
N GLN A 153 -9.80 -50.78 -43.31
CA GLN A 153 -9.14 -51.65 -42.32
C GLN A 153 -7.71 -51.19 -42.00
N ASP A 154 -6.93 -50.78 -43.00
CA ASP A 154 -5.61 -50.18 -42.81
C ASP A 154 -5.69 -48.87 -42.00
N LEU A 155 -6.66 -47.99 -42.32
CA LEU A 155 -6.86 -46.74 -41.59
C LEU A 155 -7.31 -46.97 -40.14
N LYS A 156 -8.23 -47.91 -39.89
CA LYS A 156 -8.69 -48.29 -38.55
C LYS A 156 -7.56 -48.90 -37.72
N SER A 157 -6.78 -49.82 -38.30
CA SER A 157 -5.59 -50.39 -37.65
C SER A 157 -4.56 -49.33 -37.25
N LYS A 158 -4.31 -48.34 -38.12
CA LYS A 158 -3.42 -47.19 -37.81
C LYS A 158 -3.97 -46.31 -36.71
N ALA A 159 -5.27 -46.00 -36.73
CA ALA A 159 -5.94 -45.22 -35.68
C ALA A 159 -5.86 -45.94 -34.33
N ASP A 160 -6.22 -47.22 -34.27
CA ASP A 160 -6.15 -48.04 -33.05
C ASP A 160 -4.73 -48.10 -32.46
N ASN A 161 -3.71 -48.21 -33.30
CA ASN A 161 -2.32 -48.24 -32.82
C ASN A 161 -1.86 -46.86 -32.34
N THR A 162 -2.22 -45.78 -33.04
CA THR A 162 -1.96 -44.41 -32.58
C THR A 162 -2.66 -44.12 -31.24
N TYR A 163 -3.90 -44.59 -31.04
CA TYR A 163 -4.61 -44.42 -29.78
C TYR A 163 -3.99 -45.24 -28.64
N LYS A 164 -3.50 -46.46 -28.89
CA LYS A 164 -2.73 -47.25 -27.89
C LYS A 164 -1.46 -46.52 -27.50
N GLU A 165 -0.66 -46.06 -28.48
CA GLU A 165 0.54 -45.27 -28.23
C GLU A 165 0.22 -44.01 -27.41
N MET A 166 -0.81 -43.23 -27.77
CA MET A 166 -1.22 -42.06 -26.99
C MET A 166 -1.60 -42.39 -25.53
N ILE A 167 -2.21 -43.55 -25.28
CA ILE A 167 -2.54 -44.03 -23.92
C ILE A 167 -1.27 -44.47 -23.17
N ASP A 168 -0.37 -45.22 -23.82
CA ASP A 168 0.88 -45.70 -23.22
C ASP A 168 1.82 -44.54 -22.86
N TRP A 169 1.96 -43.54 -23.74
CA TRP A 169 2.76 -42.34 -23.48
C TRP A 169 2.14 -41.48 -22.37
N LEU A 170 0.81 -41.35 -22.32
CA LEU A 170 0.12 -40.66 -21.22
C LEU A 170 0.32 -41.37 -19.87
N GLY A 171 0.26 -42.71 -19.86
CA GLY A 171 0.51 -43.53 -18.68
C GLY A 171 1.96 -43.45 -18.19
N ALA A 172 2.92 -43.55 -19.11
CA ALA A 172 4.35 -43.41 -18.80
C ALA A 172 4.69 -42.02 -18.24
N ARG A 173 4.10 -40.96 -18.82
CA ARG A 173 4.23 -39.59 -18.30
C ARG A 173 3.61 -39.45 -16.90
N PHE A 174 2.40 -39.95 -16.69
CA PHE A 174 1.74 -39.89 -15.37
C PHE A 174 2.57 -40.57 -14.26
N LEU A 175 3.21 -41.72 -14.57
CA LEU A 175 4.08 -42.41 -13.63
C LEU A 175 5.33 -41.58 -13.27
N LYS A 176 5.95 -40.90 -14.24
CA LYS A 176 7.08 -39.98 -13.98
C LYS A 176 6.66 -38.74 -13.20
N GLU A 177 5.53 -38.12 -13.56
CA GLU A 177 5.00 -36.96 -12.84
C GLU A 177 4.74 -37.31 -11.36
N MET A 178 4.29 -38.55 -11.08
CA MET A 178 4.19 -39.06 -9.71
C MET A 178 5.56 -39.31 -9.05
N GLU A 179 6.52 -39.90 -9.77
CA GLU A 179 7.88 -40.12 -9.26
C GLU A 179 8.56 -38.80 -8.83
N SER A 180 8.44 -37.74 -9.64
CA SER A 180 8.97 -36.41 -9.32
C SER A 180 8.26 -35.76 -8.12
N ILE A 181 6.96 -36.02 -7.91
CA ILE A 181 6.25 -35.62 -6.68
C ILE A 181 6.78 -36.36 -5.45
N ASP A 182 7.08 -37.66 -5.57
CA ASP A 182 7.68 -38.45 -4.50
C ASP A 182 9.12 -37.98 -4.18
N GLN A 183 9.94 -37.70 -5.19
CA GLN A 183 11.29 -37.13 -5.02
C GLN A 183 11.26 -35.77 -4.31
N MET A 184 10.34 -34.86 -4.70
CA MET A 184 10.13 -33.59 -4.00
C MET A 184 9.67 -33.80 -2.54
N SER A 185 8.78 -34.77 -2.32
CA SER A 185 8.27 -35.12 -0.99
C SER A 185 9.36 -35.69 -0.08
N GLU A 186 10.30 -36.49 -0.62
CA GLU A 186 11.46 -36.97 0.12
C GLU A 186 12.45 -35.83 0.45
N ALA A 187 12.72 -34.92 -0.50
CA ALA A 187 13.58 -33.75 -0.25
C ALA A 187 13.03 -32.86 0.88
N ILE A 188 11.70 -32.65 0.92
CA ILE A 188 11.02 -31.92 2.00
C ILE A 188 11.09 -32.71 3.33
N ARG A 189 10.83 -34.03 3.30
CA ARG A 189 10.91 -34.91 4.48
C ARG A 189 12.31 -34.88 5.11
N PHE A 190 13.36 -35.01 4.30
CA PHE A 190 14.75 -34.94 4.74
C PHE A 190 15.07 -33.60 5.42
N ALA A 191 14.63 -32.48 4.83
CA ALA A 191 14.82 -31.15 5.42
C ALA A 191 14.16 -31.03 6.81
N ILE A 192 12.93 -31.54 6.96
CA ILE A 192 12.19 -31.57 8.24
C ILE A 192 12.93 -32.44 9.27
N GLU A 193 13.30 -33.67 8.91
CA GLU A 193 13.98 -34.61 9.82
C GLU A 193 15.35 -34.10 10.28
N LYS A 194 16.11 -33.46 9.40
CA LYS A 194 17.40 -32.83 9.74
C LYS A 194 17.25 -31.44 10.38
N ARG A 195 16.03 -30.93 10.56
CA ARG A 195 15.71 -29.56 11.00
C ARG A 195 16.43 -28.46 10.19
N GLN A 196 16.64 -28.72 8.90
CA GLN A 196 17.28 -27.77 7.99
C GLN A 196 16.23 -26.92 7.28
N LYS A 197 16.49 -25.62 7.18
CA LYS A 197 15.66 -24.72 6.37
C LYS A 197 15.91 -25.01 4.89
N LEU A 198 14.86 -25.24 4.11
CA LEU A 198 14.92 -25.18 2.65
C LEU A 198 15.37 -23.76 2.25
N LYS A 199 16.51 -23.64 1.56
CA LYS A 199 17.09 -22.35 1.16
C LYS A 199 16.78 -22.02 -0.29
N GLN A 200 16.92 -23.03 -1.15
CA GLN A 200 16.58 -23.06 -2.56
C GLN A 200 15.08 -23.20 -2.77
N GLU A 201 14.61 -22.78 -3.94
CA GLU A 201 13.26 -23.09 -4.43
C GLU A 201 13.20 -24.51 -5.01
N LEU A 202 12.07 -25.19 -4.76
CA LEU A 202 11.78 -26.54 -5.27
C LEU A 202 10.72 -26.41 -6.36
N VAL A 203 11.00 -26.96 -7.55
CA VAL A 203 10.17 -26.79 -8.75
C VAL A 203 9.79 -28.15 -9.32
N LEU A 204 8.51 -28.32 -9.66
CA LEU A 204 8.05 -29.42 -10.51
C LEU A 204 7.77 -28.86 -11.90
N GLN A 205 8.43 -29.41 -12.92
CA GLN A 205 8.31 -28.96 -14.30
C GLN A 205 8.00 -30.14 -15.22
N GLN A 206 6.70 -30.35 -15.47
CA GLN A 206 6.20 -31.54 -16.18
C GLN A 206 6.69 -32.82 -15.46
N GLU A 207 7.45 -33.66 -16.16
CA GLU A 207 7.97 -34.94 -15.67
C GLU A 207 9.12 -34.80 -14.66
N ASP A 208 9.75 -33.63 -14.52
CA ASP A 208 11.00 -33.43 -13.79
C ASP A 208 10.84 -32.67 -12.45
N PHE A 209 11.54 -33.13 -11.40
CA PHE A 209 11.78 -32.41 -10.16
C PHE A 209 13.12 -31.68 -10.19
N LEU A 210 13.10 -30.37 -9.95
CA LEU A 210 14.24 -29.47 -10.08
C LEU A 210 14.45 -28.62 -8.81
N ILE A 211 15.71 -28.28 -8.52
CA ILE A 211 16.09 -27.39 -7.42
C ILE A 211 16.70 -26.11 -8.00
N ASN A 212 16.01 -24.99 -7.88
CA ASN A 212 16.48 -23.69 -8.35
C ASN A 212 17.51 -23.14 -7.34
N THR A 213 18.78 -23.07 -7.77
CA THR A 213 19.91 -22.64 -6.95
C THR A 213 20.10 -21.12 -6.91
N GLU A 214 19.50 -20.38 -7.84
CA GLU A 214 19.60 -18.93 -7.94
C GLU A 214 18.61 -18.23 -7.01
N LEU A 215 17.37 -18.75 -6.93
CA LEU A 215 16.31 -18.18 -6.09
C LEU A 215 16.40 -18.70 -4.65
N LYS A 216 16.51 -17.77 -3.69
CA LYS A 216 16.48 -18.07 -2.25
C LYS A 216 15.11 -17.75 -1.66
N VAL A 217 14.38 -18.78 -1.23
CA VAL A 217 13.02 -18.64 -0.67
C VAL A 217 13.01 -18.06 0.76
N LEU A 218 14.15 -18.10 1.45
CA LEU A 218 14.31 -17.45 2.75
C LEU A 218 14.58 -15.96 2.56
N ARG A 219 13.72 -15.11 3.13
CA ARG A 219 14.05 -13.69 3.35
C ARG A 219 15.42 -13.60 4.02
N SER A 220 16.30 -12.77 3.49
CA SER A 220 17.49 -12.33 4.22
C SER A 220 17.04 -11.76 5.57
N PRO A 221 17.72 -12.07 6.69
CA PRO A 221 17.45 -11.39 7.94
C PRO A 221 17.64 -9.88 7.70
N SER A 222 16.74 -9.06 8.25
CA SER A 222 17.02 -7.63 8.35
C SER A 222 18.35 -7.46 9.10
N PRO A 223 19.21 -6.50 8.72
CA PRO A 223 20.28 -6.09 9.62
C PRO A 223 19.67 -5.72 10.98
N GLU A 224 20.43 -5.93 12.04
CA GLU A 224 20.06 -5.48 13.37
C GLU A 224 19.85 -3.96 13.33
N PRO A 225 18.80 -3.42 13.99
CA PRO A 225 18.61 -1.99 14.04
C PRO A 225 19.85 -1.34 14.69
N PRO A 226 20.30 -0.16 14.22
CA PRO A 226 21.43 0.52 14.82
C PRO A 226 21.19 0.74 16.32
N PRO A 227 22.23 0.68 17.16
CA PRO A 227 22.08 0.89 18.60
C PRO A 227 21.42 2.25 18.86
N VAL A 228 20.47 2.28 19.80
CA VAL A 228 19.81 3.52 20.19
C VAL A 228 20.86 4.45 20.79
N ILE A 229 21.09 5.59 20.13
CA ILE A 229 22.02 6.61 20.61
C ILE A 229 21.46 7.18 21.91
N GLN A 230 22.19 6.96 23.01
CA GLN A 230 21.85 7.41 24.35
C GLN A 230 22.67 8.65 24.72
N GLU A 231 22.14 9.45 25.64
CA GLU A 231 22.85 10.59 26.20
C GLU A 231 24.00 10.12 27.12
N VAL A 232 25.16 10.74 27.00
CA VAL A 232 26.31 10.42 27.86
C VAL A 232 26.05 10.98 29.27
N VAL A 233 25.94 10.09 30.24
CA VAL A 233 25.82 10.47 31.67
C VAL A 233 27.13 11.09 32.15
N LEU A 234 27.05 12.24 32.81
CA LEU A 234 28.21 12.97 33.36
C LEU A 234 27.96 13.33 34.84
N PRO A 235 28.95 13.20 35.75
CA PRO A 235 28.73 13.29 37.20
C PRO A 235 28.07 14.57 37.74
N GLU A 236 28.18 15.69 37.02
CA GLU A 236 27.60 16.99 37.42
C GLU A 236 26.25 17.32 36.75
N GLN A 237 25.91 16.64 35.64
CA GLN A 237 24.97 17.15 34.63
C GLN A 237 23.76 16.24 34.47
N PHE A 238 22.57 16.82 34.52
CA PHE A 238 21.32 16.08 34.32
C PHE A 238 21.09 15.74 32.84
N THR A 239 20.87 14.47 32.55
CA THR A 239 20.33 14.03 31.26
C THR A 239 18.91 14.55 31.05
N VAL A 240 18.46 14.67 29.81
CA VAL A 240 17.10 15.16 29.51
C VAL A 240 16.03 14.23 30.09
N SER A 241 16.30 12.93 30.22
CA SER A 241 15.41 12.00 30.92
C SER A 241 15.34 12.27 32.43
N GLN A 242 16.45 12.55 33.10
CA GLN A 242 16.44 12.94 34.53
C GLN A 242 15.71 14.28 34.74
N LEU A 243 15.92 15.27 33.85
CA LEU A 243 15.19 16.55 33.89
C LEU A 243 13.67 16.35 33.74
N LEU A 244 13.23 15.50 32.82
CA LEU A 244 11.82 15.17 32.63
C LEU A 244 11.22 14.40 33.81
N ASN A 245 12.00 13.53 34.47
CA ASN A 245 11.58 12.86 35.71
C ASN A 245 11.39 13.86 36.85
N LEU A 246 12.36 14.77 37.06
CA LEU A 246 12.26 15.87 38.04
C LEU A 246 11.02 16.73 37.79
N TYR A 247 10.78 17.13 36.55
CA TYR A 247 9.59 17.87 36.14
C TYR A 247 8.29 17.15 36.51
N GLN A 248 8.21 15.83 36.29
CA GLN A 248 7.01 15.04 36.66
C GLN A 248 6.78 15.04 38.18
N GLN A 249 7.83 14.90 38.99
CA GLN A 249 7.72 14.93 40.45
C GLN A 249 7.29 16.32 40.96
N PHE A 250 7.94 17.40 40.49
CA PHE A 250 7.55 18.76 40.86
C PHE A 250 6.14 19.13 40.38
N THR A 251 5.71 18.65 39.21
CA THR A 251 4.34 18.87 38.70
C THR A 251 3.30 18.10 39.51
N ALA A 252 3.63 16.91 40.01
CA ALA A 252 2.74 16.13 40.87
C ALA A 252 2.52 16.79 42.25
N THR A 253 3.57 17.39 42.83
CA THR A 253 3.50 18.09 44.12
C THR A 253 2.96 19.52 43.99
N ALA A 254 3.29 20.23 42.91
CA ALA A 254 3.07 21.66 42.75
C ALA A 254 2.77 22.03 41.27
N PRO A 255 1.59 21.67 40.74
CA PRO A 255 1.26 21.82 39.30
C PRO A 255 1.17 23.26 38.81
N THR A 256 1.10 24.26 39.70
CA THR A 256 1.16 25.69 39.37
C THR A 256 2.56 26.15 38.97
N GLY A 257 3.62 25.39 39.31
CA GLY A 257 5.02 25.77 39.13
C GLY A 257 5.71 26.29 40.39
N VAL A 258 4.95 26.52 41.47
CA VAL A 258 5.40 27.25 42.66
C VAL A 258 5.05 26.48 43.93
N MET A 259 6.00 26.32 44.85
CA MET A 259 5.84 25.61 46.13
C MET A 259 6.60 26.31 47.26
N SER A 260 6.33 25.98 48.53
CA SER A 260 7.08 26.58 49.65
C SER A 260 8.56 26.15 49.64
N LYS A 261 9.46 26.98 50.20
CA LYS A 261 10.87 26.61 50.44
C LYS A 261 11.02 25.25 51.12
N GLN A 262 10.27 25.03 52.21
CA GLN A 262 10.30 23.77 52.95
C GLN A 262 9.87 22.60 52.07
N SER A 263 8.75 22.72 51.36
CA SER A 263 8.26 21.65 50.48
C SER A 263 9.21 21.36 49.32
N PHE A 264 9.93 22.36 48.80
CA PHE A 264 10.98 22.16 47.79
C PHE A 264 12.15 21.35 48.35
N VAL A 265 12.69 21.75 49.51
CA VAL A 265 13.78 21.03 50.20
C VAL A 265 13.36 19.60 50.51
N GLU A 266 12.21 19.40 51.16
CA GLU A 266 11.67 18.06 51.49
C GLU A 266 11.47 17.20 50.23
N THR A 267 10.92 17.75 49.14
CA THR A 267 10.74 17.01 47.88
C THR A 267 12.08 16.56 47.30
N PHE A 268 13.10 17.41 47.35
CA PHE A 268 14.41 17.12 46.80
C PHE A 268 15.22 16.14 47.66
N GLU A 269 15.21 16.30 48.99
CA GLU A 269 15.86 15.37 49.93
C GLU A 269 15.24 13.98 49.91
N ASN A 270 13.90 13.88 49.80
CA ASN A 270 13.24 12.59 49.56
C ASN A 270 13.67 11.96 48.24
N MET A 271 13.86 12.77 47.18
CA MET A 271 14.33 12.25 45.89
C MET A 271 15.77 11.75 45.95
N VAL A 272 16.69 12.49 46.58
CA VAL A 272 18.07 12.03 46.84
C VAL A 272 18.07 10.72 47.64
N SER A 273 17.22 10.62 48.66
CA SER A 273 17.10 9.42 49.51
C SER A 273 16.59 8.19 48.76
N VAL A 274 15.71 8.37 47.77
CA VAL A 274 15.12 7.28 46.96
C VAL A 274 15.96 6.96 45.72
N ALA A 275 16.71 7.92 45.18
CA ALA A 275 17.51 7.77 43.95
C ALA A 275 18.75 6.88 44.10
N PHE A 276 19.13 6.48 45.32
CA PHE A 276 20.35 5.72 45.60
C PHE A 276 20.38 4.39 44.83
N GLY A 277 21.27 4.28 43.85
CA GLY A 277 21.39 3.12 42.97
C GLY A 277 20.31 3.01 41.88
N MET A 278 19.57 4.09 41.58
CA MET A 278 18.53 4.13 40.53
C MET A 278 18.84 5.08 39.36
N GLU A 279 20.02 5.70 39.31
CA GLU A 279 20.48 6.61 38.24
C GLU A 279 19.54 7.82 37.96
N GLN A 280 18.68 8.19 38.92
CA GLN A 280 17.69 9.27 38.76
C GLN A 280 18.28 10.69 38.89
N LEU A 281 19.46 10.81 39.51
CA LEU A 281 20.22 12.04 39.72
C LEU A 281 21.69 11.79 39.33
N PRO A 282 22.46 12.81 38.90
CA PRO A 282 23.92 12.68 38.71
C PRO A 282 24.67 12.51 40.04
N ASP A 283 25.88 11.93 39.99
CA ASP A 283 26.66 11.52 41.18
C ASP A 283 26.89 12.65 42.21
N ILE A 284 27.18 13.88 41.76
CA ILE A 284 27.39 15.01 42.69
C ILE A 284 26.09 15.34 43.44
N TRP A 285 24.94 15.21 42.77
CA TRP A 285 23.62 15.49 43.34
C TRP A 285 23.13 14.38 44.28
N MET A 286 23.62 13.14 44.16
CA MET A 286 23.39 12.11 45.17
C MET A 286 24.11 12.39 46.50
N ASN A 287 25.12 13.27 46.51
CA ASN A 287 25.95 13.60 47.67
C ASN A 287 25.73 15.04 48.19
N ILE A 288 24.67 15.71 47.73
CA ILE A 288 24.35 17.09 48.12
C ILE A 288 23.94 17.18 49.61
N SER A 289 24.44 18.19 50.32
CA SER A 289 24.07 18.41 51.72
C SER A 289 22.75 19.19 51.87
N PRO A 290 21.99 19.00 52.97
CA PRO A 290 20.82 19.81 53.30
C PRO A 290 21.08 21.32 53.27
N GLN A 291 22.28 21.76 53.66
CA GLN A 291 22.68 23.16 53.61
C GLN A 291 22.74 23.69 52.17
N GLN A 292 23.29 22.91 51.23
CA GLN A 292 23.34 23.26 49.81
C GLN A 292 21.94 23.23 49.15
N VAL A 293 21.07 22.28 49.53
CA VAL A 293 19.67 22.28 49.07
C VAL A 293 18.93 23.53 49.57
N GLN A 294 19.17 23.94 50.82
CA GLN A 294 18.61 25.16 51.41
C GLN A 294 19.19 26.45 50.78
N GLU A 295 20.48 26.45 50.39
CA GLU A 295 21.11 27.56 49.67
C GLU A 295 20.54 27.70 48.25
N ILE A 296 20.37 26.58 47.52
CA ILE A 296 19.66 26.54 46.23
C ILE A 296 18.23 27.09 46.40
N ALA A 297 17.47 26.61 47.38
CA ALA A 297 16.10 27.07 47.63
C ALA A 297 16.04 28.59 47.88
N ASN A 298 16.99 29.14 48.63
CA ASN A 298 17.10 30.58 48.87
C ASN A 298 17.53 31.37 47.62
N GLY A 299 18.47 30.85 46.82
CA GLY A 299 18.90 31.48 45.59
C GLY A 299 17.84 31.50 44.47
N LEU A 300 16.91 30.54 44.48
CA LEU A 300 15.76 30.48 43.57
C LEU A 300 14.63 31.46 43.90
N SER A 301 14.63 32.05 45.10
CA SER A 301 13.50 32.81 45.63
C SER A 301 13.98 34.07 46.35
N ALA A 302 13.93 35.19 45.61
CA ALA A 302 14.43 36.52 45.98
C ALA A 302 13.71 37.11 47.22
N ASN A 303 14.09 36.62 48.41
CA ASN A 303 13.48 36.89 49.71
C ASN A 303 12.02 36.38 49.90
N ALA A 304 11.39 35.78 48.89
CA ALA A 304 10.08 35.15 49.01
C ALA A 304 10.11 33.85 49.84
N GLU A 305 8.95 33.43 50.37
CA GLU A 305 8.76 32.12 51.03
C GLU A 305 8.57 30.96 50.04
N TYR A 306 8.32 31.28 48.77
CA TYR A 306 7.98 30.33 47.71
C TYR A 306 9.08 30.24 46.65
N VAL A 307 9.30 29.03 46.15
CA VAL A 307 10.24 28.67 45.08
C VAL A 307 9.46 28.33 43.82
N ASP A 308 9.82 28.97 42.70
CA ASP A 308 9.40 28.54 41.36
C ASP A 308 10.36 27.44 40.87
N TRP A 309 9.86 26.20 40.76
CA TRP A 309 10.70 25.06 40.40
C TRP A 309 11.13 25.07 38.92
N ARG A 310 10.52 25.89 38.06
CA ARG A 310 10.97 26.05 36.66
C ARG A 310 12.32 26.77 36.59
N ARG A 311 12.56 27.70 37.52
CA ARG A 311 13.87 28.37 37.70
C ARG A 311 14.94 27.34 38.06
N PHE A 312 14.61 26.37 38.90
CA PHE A 312 15.50 25.25 39.23
C PHE A 312 15.80 24.39 38.01
N LEU A 313 14.77 23.92 37.29
CA LEU A 313 14.92 23.08 36.10
C LEU A 313 15.80 23.74 35.01
N ILE A 314 15.65 25.04 34.75
CA ILE A 314 16.54 25.78 33.82
C ILE A 314 17.98 25.77 34.34
N ALA A 315 18.19 26.09 35.62
CA ALA A 315 19.53 26.23 36.18
C ALA A 315 20.31 24.90 36.14
N ILE A 316 19.65 23.75 36.39
CA ILE A 316 20.27 22.42 36.35
C ILE A 316 20.41 21.82 34.94
N ALA A 317 19.75 22.38 33.91
CA ALA A 317 19.72 21.80 32.56
C ALA A 317 21.02 21.94 31.75
N GLN A 318 22.16 22.20 32.41
CA GLN A 318 23.44 22.46 31.76
C GLN A 318 23.97 21.28 30.92
N PRO A 319 24.72 21.54 29.84
CA PRO A 319 25.00 22.84 29.25
C PRO A 319 23.78 23.39 28.49
N LEU A 320 23.36 24.61 28.83
CA LEU A 320 22.22 25.29 28.22
C LEU A 320 22.66 26.70 27.77
N PRO A 321 22.76 26.98 26.46
CA PRO A 321 23.20 28.28 25.96
C PRO A 321 22.33 29.42 26.50
N SER A 322 22.97 30.40 27.14
CA SER A 322 22.30 31.61 27.63
C SER A 322 22.14 32.62 26.48
N PRO A 323 20.92 33.09 26.17
CA PRO A 323 20.70 33.96 25.02
C PRO A 323 21.17 35.40 25.25
N THR A 324 21.70 36.04 24.22
CA THR A 324 21.88 37.50 24.15
C THR A 324 20.53 38.25 24.22
N GLN A 325 20.56 39.58 24.39
CA GLN A 325 19.31 40.35 24.37
C GLN A 325 18.66 40.33 22.97
N THR A 326 19.48 40.29 21.93
CA THR A 326 19.03 40.18 20.53
C THR A 326 18.41 38.81 20.25
N GLU A 327 19.03 37.71 20.66
CA GLU A 327 18.47 36.36 20.48
C GLU A 327 17.13 36.15 21.22
N LEU A 328 16.95 36.78 22.38
CA LEU A 328 15.65 36.82 23.08
C LEU A 328 14.57 37.52 22.24
N LEU A 329 14.90 38.67 21.63
CA LEU A 329 13.97 39.47 20.82
C LEU A 329 13.69 38.83 19.44
N GLU A 330 14.70 38.25 18.79
CA GLU A 330 14.49 37.45 17.57
C GLU A 330 13.61 36.22 17.85
N THR A 331 13.80 35.57 19.00
CA THR A 331 12.96 34.43 19.41
C THR A 331 11.53 34.89 19.73
N LEU A 332 11.37 36.06 20.37
CA LEU A 332 10.06 36.69 20.60
C LEU A 332 9.33 37.00 19.27
N GLN A 333 10.03 37.57 18.29
CA GLN A 333 9.44 37.85 16.97
C GLN A 333 8.95 36.56 16.29
N LYS A 334 9.76 35.49 16.28
CA LYS A 334 9.34 34.18 15.75
C LYS A 334 8.08 33.64 16.45
N PHE A 335 7.96 33.82 17.77
CA PHE A 335 6.74 33.46 18.49
C PHE A 335 5.53 34.31 18.07
N MET A 336 5.69 35.62 17.88
CA MET A 336 4.62 36.51 17.41
C MET A 336 4.17 36.18 15.98
N GLU A 337 5.09 35.78 15.09
CA GLU A 337 4.77 35.32 13.73
C GLU A 337 3.97 34.01 13.73
N MET A 338 4.21 33.13 14.71
CA MET A 338 3.46 31.88 14.90
C MET A 338 2.12 32.08 15.64
N ASP A 339 2.04 33.04 16.55
CA ASP A 339 0.83 33.44 17.30
C ASP A 339 0.01 34.49 16.52
N GLN A 340 -0.57 34.03 15.41
CA GLN A 340 -1.45 34.81 14.51
C GLN A 340 -2.69 35.44 15.19
N LYS A 341 -2.92 35.15 16.48
CA LYS A 341 -4.01 35.71 17.29
C LYS A 341 -3.52 36.70 18.36
N SER A 342 -2.22 36.90 18.49
CA SER A 342 -1.56 37.77 19.48
C SER A 342 -2.05 37.50 20.91
N THR A 343 -2.08 36.22 21.28
CA THR A 343 -2.52 35.72 22.60
C THR A 343 -1.41 35.69 23.65
N GLY A 344 -0.15 35.91 23.26
CA GLY A 344 1.02 35.70 24.12
C GLY A 344 1.34 34.21 24.35
N CYS A 345 0.66 33.31 23.61
CA CYS A 345 0.71 31.87 23.82
C CYS A 345 0.91 31.08 22.52
N VAL A 346 1.57 29.92 22.60
CA VAL A 346 1.67 28.95 21.49
C VAL A 346 1.34 27.53 21.94
N THR A 347 0.75 26.75 21.03
CA THR A 347 0.58 25.30 21.19
C THR A 347 1.88 24.54 20.92
N ARG A 348 1.93 23.26 21.31
CA ARG A 348 3.03 22.34 21.00
C ARG A 348 3.36 22.30 19.50
N GLU A 349 2.33 22.20 18.66
CA GLU A 349 2.49 22.16 17.20
C GLU A 349 3.06 23.45 16.61
N GLN A 350 2.83 24.62 17.23
CA GLN A 350 3.45 25.88 16.80
C GLN A 350 4.90 25.94 17.28
N TYR A 351 5.17 25.57 18.53
CA TYR A 351 6.49 25.58 19.13
C TYR A 351 7.48 24.65 18.40
N ASP A 352 7.08 23.41 18.13
CA ASP A 352 7.97 22.41 17.50
C ASP A 352 8.35 22.78 16.04
N ARG A 353 7.64 23.73 15.40
CA ARG A 353 7.90 24.21 14.03
C ARG A 353 8.87 25.39 13.92
N MET A 354 9.26 26.02 15.03
CA MET A 354 10.14 27.20 15.04
C MET A 354 11.39 26.97 15.88
N ASP A 355 12.47 27.71 15.59
CA ASP A 355 13.74 27.56 16.30
C ASP A 355 14.07 28.74 17.22
N ILE A 356 14.22 28.38 18.49
CA ILE A 356 14.82 29.20 19.56
C ILE A 356 16.34 29.30 19.36
N TRP A 357 16.99 30.18 20.12
CA TRP A 357 18.40 30.59 19.95
C TRP A 357 19.46 29.47 19.93
N PHE A 358 19.18 28.27 20.46
CA PHE A 358 20.07 27.11 20.38
C PHE A 358 19.58 25.94 19.50
N GLY A 359 18.46 26.12 18.78
CA GLY A 359 17.75 25.03 18.10
C GLY A 359 18.40 24.44 16.84
N ASN A 360 19.53 24.99 16.38
CA ASN A 360 20.16 24.64 15.10
C ASN A 360 21.61 24.14 15.25
N GLN A 361 21.88 23.34 16.28
CA GLN A 361 23.14 22.60 16.39
C GLN A 361 23.02 21.33 15.54
N SER A 362 23.77 21.23 14.44
CA SER A 362 23.74 20.07 13.55
C SER A 362 24.44 18.86 14.20
N SER A 363 23.72 18.11 15.02
CA SER A 363 24.20 16.84 15.58
C SER A 363 24.66 15.90 14.46
N SER A 364 25.82 15.25 14.63
CA SER A 364 26.20 14.15 13.75
C SER A 364 25.18 13.01 13.88
N SER A 365 25.05 12.15 12.86
CA SER A 365 24.11 11.03 12.90
C SER A 365 24.50 9.91 13.90
N GLU A 366 25.56 10.13 14.68
CA GLU A 366 26.13 9.19 15.66
C GLU A 366 26.06 9.75 17.09
N GLU A 367 25.67 11.01 17.27
CA GLU A 367 25.63 11.72 18.57
C GLU A 367 24.20 11.98 19.06
N PHE A 368 24.03 12.10 20.39
CA PHE A 368 22.73 12.39 21.00
C PHE A 368 22.40 13.88 20.86
N ASP A 369 21.34 14.19 20.12
CA ASP A 369 20.81 15.56 19.99
C ASP A 369 20.14 16.04 21.29
N ARG A 370 20.96 16.45 22.27
CA ARG A 370 20.49 17.09 23.51
C ARG A 370 19.74 18.39 23.21
N ALA A 371 20.11 19.13 22.16
CA ALA A 371 19.53 20.44 21.86
C ALA A 371 18.04 20.33 21.52
N SER A 372 17.64 19.46 20.58
CA SER A 372 16.23 19.26 20.25
C SER A 372 15.44 18.58 21.37
N LYS A 373 16.08 17.67 22.14
CA LYS A 373 15.43 17.00 23.28
C LYS A 373 15.17 17.98 24.43
N LEU A 374 16.09 18.89 24.70
CA LEU A 374 15.93 19.95 25.70
C LEU A 374 14.95 21.02 25.21
N LYS A 375 15.01 21.44 23.94
CA LYS A 375 13.99 22.29 23.29
C LYS A 375 12.59 21.71 23.52
N ALA A 376 12.40 20.41 23.26
CA ALA A 376 11.13 19.72 23.50
C ALA A 376 10.71 19.75 24.99
N ALA A 377 11.62 19.47 25.93
CA ALA A 377 11.33 19.46 27.36
C ALA A 377 10.97 20.85 27.91
N LEU A 378 11.57 21.93 27.38
CA LEU A 378 11.24 23.30 27.79
C LEU A 378 9.78 23.66 27.51
N PHE A 379 9.18 23.18 26.42
CA PHE A 379 7.73 23.37 26.21
C PHE A 379 6.94 22.74 27.35
N ASP A 380 7.28 21.51 27.72
CA ASP A 380 6.53 20.78 28.75
C ASP A 380 6.68 21.43 30.13
N PHE A 381 7.82 22.06 30.45
CA PHE A 381 8.03 22.80 31.72
C PHE A 381 7.19 24.09 31.83
N PHE A 382 6.92 24.77 30.71
CA PHE A 382 6.27 26.08 30.66
C PHE A 382 4.84 26.07 30.10
N ALA A 383 4.37 24.93 29.58
CA ALA A 383 3.00 24.79 29.08
C ALA A 383 1.97 24.64 30.21
N ASP A 384 0.83 25.30 30.02
CA ASP A 384 -0.37 25.09 30.82
C ASP A 384 -1.12 23.85 30.32
N HIS A 385 -0.84 22.72 30.96
CA HIS A 385 -1.49 21.42 30.68
C HIS A 385 -2.92 21.30 31.22
N SER A 386 -3.47 22.34 31.88
CA SER A 386 -4.91 22.38 32.21
C SER A 386 -5.77 22.72 30.98
N LYS A 387 -5.17 23.28 29.93
CA LYS A 387 -5.80 23.63 28.67
C LYS A 387 -5.69 22.48 27.66
N THR A 388 -6.63 22.41 26.73
CA THR A 388 -6.65 21.38 25.67
C THR A 388 -6.79 22.03 24.29
N PRO A 389 -5.77 21.99 23.42
CA PRO A 389 -4.40 21.50 23.68
C PRO A 389 -3.66 22.35 24.73
N PRO A 390 -2.59 21.83 25.35
CA PRO A 390 -1.69 22.62 26.19
C PRO A 390 -1.08 23.80 25.43
N VAL A 391 -0.92 24.93 26.12
CA VAL A 391 -0.35 26.16 25.55
C VAL A 391 0.68 26.78 26.48
N MET A 392 1.79 27.26 25.91
CA MET A 392 2.90 27.88 26.63
C MET A 392 2.89 29.39 26.41
N ASN A 393 2.98 30.17 27.50
CA ASN A 393 3.15 31.62 27.43
C ASN A 393 4.62 31.93 27.09
N TYR A 394 4.89 32.37 25.86
CA TYR A 394 6.25 32.55 25.36
C TYR A 394 6.96 33.78 25.94
N ILE A 395 6.21 34.83 26.28
CA ILE A 395 6.77 36.03 26.92
C ILE A 395 7.29 35.66 28.32
N SER A 396 6.49 34.90 29.09
CA SER A 396 6.89 34.38 30.39
C SER A 396 8.11 33.45 30.27
N MET A 397 8.10 32.51 29.33
CA MET A 397 9.24 31.61 29.07
C MET A 397 10.53 32.41 28.82
N LEU A 398 10.50 33.39 27.91
CA LEU A 398 11.67 34.20 27.57
C LEU A 398 12.15 35.10 28.73
N MET A 399 11.26 35.53 29.63
CA MET A 399 11.67 36.22 30.86
C MET A 399 12.44 35.31 31.83
N TYR A 400 12.13 34.01 31.93
CA TYR A 400 12.98 33.09 32.72
C TYR A 400 14.39 32.98 32.13
N PHE A 401 14.51 32.94 30.79
CA PHE A 401 15.79 32.93 30.08
C PHE A 401 16.52 34.28 30.08
N SER A 402 15.88 35.34 30.57
CA SER A 402 16.48 36.66 30.73
C SER A 402 17.38 36.77 31.97
N ALA A 403 17.50 35.74 32.81
CA ALA A 403 18.40 35.78 33.96
C ALA A 403 19.89 35.90 33.56
N SER A 404 20.67 36.73 34.28
CA SER A 404 22.12 36.91 34.11
C SER A 404 22.85 36.83 35.46
N CYS A 405 24.18 36.67 35.46
CA CYS A 405 24.98 36.77 36.69
C CYS A 405 24.84 38.15 37.38
N ASN A 406 24.53 39.20 36.61
CA ASN A 406 24.15 40.51 37.10
C ASN A 406 22.62 40.68 37.06
N ALA A 407 21.98 40.86 38.22
CA ALA A 407 20.54 41.03 38.35
C ALA A 407 19.98 42.21 37.51
N ASN A 408 20.71 43.33 37.46
CA ASN A 408 20.28 44.51 36.70
C ASN A 408 20.31 44.26 35.19
N GLU A 409 21.31 43.51 34.69
CA GLU A 409 21.37 43.10 33.28
C GLU A 409 20.24 42.12 32.95
N GLY A 410 19.94 41.20 33.87
CA GLY A 410 18.82 40.28 33.70
C GLY A 410 17.46 40.98 33.67
N PHE A 411 17.27 41.98 34.54
CA PHE A 411 16.09 42.84 34.55
C PHE A 411 15.92 43.60 33.22
N LEU A 412 17.01 44.14 32.65
CA LEU A 412 16.98 44.82 31.34
C LEU A 412 16.65 43.87 30.19
N ARG A 413 17.16 42.64 30.22
CA ARG A 413 16.81 41.58 29.25
C ARG A 413 15.33 41.20 29.36
N ALA A 414 14.81 41.04 30.57
CA ALA A 414 13.39 40.74 30.81
C ALA A 414 12.48 41.90 30.38
N LEU A 415 12.86 43.14 30.69
CA LEU A 415 12.15 44.35 30.26
C LEU A 415 12.21 44.56 28.75
N SER A 416 13.27 44.09 28.08
CA SER A 416 13.32 44.03 26.62
C SER A 416 12.29 43.06 26.06
N VAL A 417 12.24 41.83 26.61
CA VAL A 417 11.25 40.80 26.24
C VAL A 417 9.81 41.29 26.46
N ALA A 418 9.52 41.89 27.61
CA ALA A 418 8.18 42.39 27.94
C ALA A 418 7.77 43.64 27.13
N SER A 419 8.73 44.47 26.69
CA SER A 419 8.47 45.67 25.87
C SER A 419 8.51 45.39 24.36
N GLY A 420 9.06 44.25 23.93
CA GLY A 420 9.30 43.93 22.51
C GLY A 420 10.41 44.74 21.85
N THR A 421 11.29 45.39 22.63
CA THR A 421 12.32 46.33 22.13
C THR A 421 13.59 46.24 22.97
N HIS A 422 14.77 46.47 22.38
CA HIS A 422 16.03 46.49 23.13
C HIS A 422 16.04 47.58 24.22
N MET A 423 16.25 47.18 25.48
CA MET A 423 16.62 48.11 26.55
C MET A 423 18.10 48.49 26.47
N PRO A 424 18.49 49.68 26.96
CA PRO A 424 19.88 50.13 26.92
C PRO A 424 20.74 49.44 27.99
N ARG A 425 22.04 49.34 27.73
CA ARG A 425 23.02 48.94 28.76
C ARG A 425 23.21 50.04 29.79
N LEU A 426 23.10 49.69 31.07
CA LEU A 426 23.61 50.53 32.15
C LEU A 426 25.15 50.54 32.09
N PRO A 427 25.82 51.71 32.23
CA PRO A 427 27.25 51.76 32.44
C PRO A 427 27.63 50.94 33.68
N ARG A 428 28.78 50.24 33.65
CA ARG A 428 29.35 49.68 34.89
C ARG A 428 29.61 50.83 35.88
N PRO A 429 29.28 50.69 37.16
CA PRO A 429 29.65 51.69 38.16
C PRO A 429 31.17 51.83 38.19
N ASP A 430 31.66 53.05 37.99
CA ASP A 430 33.10 53.32 37.89
C ASP A 430 33.71 53.23 39.29
N THR A 431 34.33 52.08 39.59
CA THR A 431 34.90 51.75 40.92
C THR A 431 35.95 52.76 41.38
N ARG A 432 36.46 53.58 40.47
CA ARG A 432 37.38 54.69 40.74
C ARG A 432 36.75 55.85 41.53
N ALA A 433 35.42 55.96 41.58
CA ALA A 433 34.72 57.06 42.21
C ALA A 433 34.62 56.95 43.75
N MET A 434 34.63 55.73 44.32
CA MET A 434 34.43 55.52 45.76
C MET A 434 35.72 55.49 46.58
N SER A 435 36.89 55.30 45.94
CA SER A 435 38.19 55.18 46.62
C SER A 435 38.79 56.55 47.04
N ARG A 436 38.09 57.29 47.91
CA ARG A 436 38.62 58.48 48.61
C ARG A 436 38.37 58.50 50.13
N SER A 437 38.29 57.33 50.75
CA SER A 437 38.44 57.18 52.21
C SER A 437 39.15 55.87 52.55
N ASP A 438 40.18 56.00 53.37
CA ASP A 438 40.89 54.98 54.16
C ASP A 438 41.57 53.79 53.46
N SER A 439 42.77 53.49 53.95
CA SER A 439 43.75 52.59 53.34
C SER A 439 43.74 51.20 54.00
N ASN A 440 43.60 50.15 53.21
CA ASN A 440 44.04 48.78 53.55
C ASN A 440 44.51 48.06 52.26
N PRO A 441 45.80 47.68 52.14
CA PRO A 441 46.32 47.03 50.95
C PRO A 441 46.46 45.51 51.13
N ASP A 442 45.34 44.77 51.09
CA ASP A 442 45.35 43.30 50.94
C ASP A 442 43.97 42.79 50.45
N ILE A 443 43.61 43.16 49.23
CA ILE A 443 42.58 42.47 48.44
C ILE A 443 43.24 42.09 47.11
N MET A 444 43.35 40.80 46.83
CA MET A 444 43.81 40.31 45.53
C MET A 444 42.75 40.65 44.48
N GLU A 445 43.13 41.41 43.45
CA GLU A 445 42.26 41.61 42.29
C GLU A 445 42.05 40.27 41.56
N ASP A 446 40.80 39.85 41.40
CA ASP A 446 40.49 38.69 40.57
C ASP A 446 40.76 39.02 39.10
N HIS A 447 41.88 38.52 38.58
CA HIS A 447 42.28 38.65 37.19
C HIS A 447 41.62 37.57 36.29
N SER A 448 40.39 37.16 36.60
CA SER A 448 39.58 36.36 35.68
C SER A 448 39.31 37.17 34.39
N PRO A 449 39.70 36.66 33.20
CA PRO A 449 39.52 37.41 31.96
C PRO A 449 38.04 37.46 31.62
N SER A 450 37.43 38.64 31.72
CA SER A 450 36.00 38.82 31.47
C SER A 450 35.64 38.32 30.05
N PRO A 451 34.53 37.56 29.88
CA PRO A 451 34.09 37.10 28.58
C PRO A 451 33.89 38.29 27.62
N PRO A 452 34.15 38.11 26.31
CA PRO A 452 34.10 39.20 25.34
C PRO A 452 32.70 39.81 25.31
N VAL A 453 32.64 41.14 25.45
CA VAL A 453 31.39 41.90 25.48
C VAL A 453 30.64 41.68 24.15
N PRO A 454 29.40 41.12 24.17
CA PRO A 454 28.63 40.96 22.95
C PRO A 454 28.35 42.30 22.27
N ILE A 455 28.32 42.31 20.94
CA ILE A 455 28.03 43.48 20.12
C ILE A 455 26.57 43.39 19.64
N ASP A 456 25.67 43.01 20.55
CA ASP A 456 24.29 42.57 20.26
C ASP A 456 23.26 43.72 20.34
N ILE A 457 23.36 44.57 21.36
CA ILE A 457 22.42 45.69 21.59
C ILE A 457 22.76 46.89 20.69
N PRO A 458 21.83 47.39 19.83
CA PRO A 458 22.06 48.54 18.97
C PRO A 458 22.09 49.88 19.73
N GLU A 459 22.65 50.93 19.10
CA GLU A 459 22.80 52.26 19.71
C GLU A 459 21.48 53.00 19.97
N ASP A 460 20.40 52.67 19.25
CA ASP A 460 19.10 53.34 19.38
C ASP A 460 18.29 52.89 20.61
N ALA A 461 18.63 51.73 21.20
CA ALA A 461 18.12 51.23 22.48
C ALA A 461 18.27 52.26 23.62
N VAL A 462 19.20 53.20 23.48
CA VAL A 462 19.40 54.39 24.33
C VAL A 462 18.14 55.28 24.43
N ASN A 463 17.20 55.14 23.49
CA ASN A 463 15.92 55.86 23.42
C ASN A 463 14.70 54.97 23.66
N ALA A 464 14.89 53.71 24.10
CA ALA A 464 13.81 52.76 24.29
C ALA A 464 12.73 53.28 25.24
N LYS A 465 11.46 53.03 24.89
CA LYS A 465 10.28 53.36 25.70
C LYS A 465 9.78 52.12 26.43
N VAL A 466 9.39 52.29 27.69
CA VAL A 466 8.85 51.25 28.57
C VAL A 466 7.35 51.48 28.73
N PRO A 467 6.49 50.53 28.33
CA PRO A 467 5.07 50.52 28.72
C PRO A 467 4.90 50.16 30.20
N LEU A 468 3.89 50.73 30.88
CA LEU A 468 3.57 50.36 32.27
C LEU A 468 3.31 48.85 32.41
N ASP A 469 2.61 48.25 31.45
CA ASP A 469 2.33 46.81 31.45
C ASP A 469 3.59 45.96 31.40
N ALA A 470 4.61 46.36 30.63
CA ALA A 470 5.89 45.65 30.55
C ALA A 470 6.66 45.72 31.86
N LEU A 471 6.74 46.92 32.48
CA LEU A 471 7.37 47.10 33.78
C LEU A 471 6.65 46.28 34.87
N TYR A 472 5.32 46.35 34.91
CA TYR A 472 4.50 45.61 35.86
C TYR A 472 4.68 44.10 35.70
N GLN A 473 4.65 43.59 34.46
CA GLN A 473 4.83 42.17 34.14
C GLN A 473 6.21 41.62 34.53
N VAL A 474 7.28 42.42 34.40
CA VAL A 474 8.65 42.05 34.79
C VAL A 474 8.80 41.98 36.31
N LEU A 475 8.19 42.93 37.03
CA LEU A 475 8.29 42.96 38.50
C LEU A 475 7.57 41.79 39.18
N HIS A 476 6.43 41.36 38.64
CA HIS A 476 5.61 40.27 39.19
C HIS A 476 5.89 38.92 38.48
N HIS A 477 7.07 38.74 37.87
CA HIS A 477 7.35 37.56 37.03
C HIS A 477 7.62 36.29 37.83
N GLY A 478 6.69 35.33 37.73
CA GLY A 478 6.70 34.08 38.50
C GLY A 478 5.79 34.14 39.72
N GLU A 479 5.18 35.29 40.00
CA GLU A 479 4.06 35.37 40.94
C GLU A 479 2.80 34.78 40.30
N ASN A 480 1.95 34.16 41.13
CA ASN A 480 0.77 33.46 40.64
C ASN A 480 -0.33 34.47 40.25
N ALA A 481 -0.36 34.86 38.97
CA ALA A 481 -1.42 35.67 38.38
C ALA A 481 -2.83 35.04 38.48
N SER A 482 -2.94 33.77 38.88
CA SER A 482 -4.15 33.24 39.49
C SER A 482 -4.36 33.87 40.88
N GLY A 483 -4.97 35.06 40.91
CA GLY A 483 -5.34 35.72 42.16
C GLY A 483 -6.11 34.75 43.05
N ASP A 484 -5.55 34.48 44.24
CA ASP A 484 -6.06 33.44 45.13
C ASP A 484 -7.52 33.69 45.46
N SER A 485 -8.39 32.73 45.11
CA SER A 485 -9.83 32.87 45.27
C SER A 485 -10.31 32.66 46.71
N HIS A 486 -9.40 32.46 47.68
CA HIS A 486 -9.74 32.65 49.08
C HIS A 486 -10.14 34.10 49.36
N ARG A 487 -11.23 34.27 50.12
CA ARG A 487 -11.75 35.56 50.60
C ARG A 487 -10.79 36.36 51.50
N PHE A 488 -9.61 35.79 51.80
CA PHE A 488 -8.56 36.38 52.63
C PHE A 488 -7.21 36.49 51.89
N SER A 489 -7.18 36.23 50.58
CA SER A 489 -6.03 36.62 49.77
C SER A 489 -5.88 38.13 49.80
N VAL A 490 -4.64 38.61 49.83
CA VAL A 490 -4.36 40.04 50.02
C VAL A 490 -4.57 40.76 48.70
N SER A 491 -5.80 41.26 48.50
CA SER A 491 -6.11 42.23 47.45
C SER A 491 -5.43 43.56 47.77
N ALA A 492 -4.19 43.69 47.27
CA ALA A 492 -3.22 44.77 47.52
C ALA A 492 -2.82 44.96 48.99
N ASP A 493 -1.55 44.69 49.29
CA ASP A 493 -0.92 45.31 50.46
C ASP A 493 -0.83 46.82 50.19
N PRO A 494 -1.39 47.71 51.03
CA PRO A 494 -1.27 49.15 50.83
C PRO A 494 0.18 49.64 50.74
N GLU A 495 1.14 48.90 51.34
CA GLU A 495 2.56 49.21 51.31
C GLU A 495 3.27 48.69 50.04
N ASP A 496 2.68 47.79 49.23
CA ASP A 496 3.28 47.24 48.01
C ASP A 496 3.79 48.35 47.07
N ALA A 497 5.12 48.49 47.04
CA ALA A 497 5.85 49.53 46.32
C ALA A 497 5.82 49.33 44.79
N THR A 498 5.52 48.12 44.33
CA THR A 498 5.44 47.72 42.92
C THR A 498 4.01 47.62 42.37
N SER A 499 3.01 47.85 43.22
CA SER A 499 1.58 47.86 42.84
C SER A 499 1.31 48.72 41.60
N ARG A 500 0.39 48.24 40.75
CA ARG A 500 0.04 48.89 39.48
C ARG A 500 -0.40 50.35 39.65
N GLU A 501 -1.03 50.69 40.77
CA GLU A 501 -1.45 52.06 41.10
C GLU A 501 -0.25 52.97 41.38
N LYS A 502 0.73 52.53 42.18
CA LYS A 502 1.96 53.31 42.44
C LYS A 502 2.85 53.42 41.20
N LEU A 503 2.99 52.35 40.43
CA LEU A 503 3.70 52.45 39.14
C LEU A 503 2.98 53.39 38.16
N SER A 504 1.65 53.47 38.20
CA SER A 504 0.89 54.46 37.42
C SER A 504 1.12 55.90 37.91
N SER A 505 1.22 56.14 39.23
CA SER A 505 1.54 57.49 39.73
C SER A 505 2.96 57.91 39.34
N VAL A 506 3.96 57.01 39.38
CA VAL A 506 5.32 57.29 38.87
C VAL A 506 5.30 57.77 37.43
N TYR A 507 4.52 57.14 36.55
CA TYR A 507 4.43 57.57 35.15
C TYR A 507 3.79 58.96 35.03
N GLN A 508 2.79 59.29 35.86
CA GLN A 508 2.16 60.61 35.88
C GLN A 508 3.08 61.69 36.46
N GLU A 509 3.84 61.40 37.51
CA GLU A 509 4.83 62.28 38.13
C GLU A 509 6.00 62.60 37.18
N LEU A 510 6.39 61.64 36.34
CA LEU A 510 7.35 61.83 35.24
C LEU A 510 6.74 62.48 33.99
N GLY A 511 5.48 62.95 34.05
CA GLY A 511 4.83 63.73 32.99
C GLY A 511 4.22 62.91 31.85
N SER A 512 3.87 61.64 32.08
CA SER A 512 3.17 60.82 31.08
C SER A 512 1.65 61.01 31.12
N ASP A 513 1.11 61.73 30.13
CA ASP A 513 -0.33 61.81 29.87
C ASP A 513 -0.89 60.40 29.60
N ASN A 514 -1.99 60.05 30.28
CA ASN A 514 -2.69 58.75 30.18
C ASN A 514 -1.80 57.49 30.36
N VAL A 515 -0.62 57.62 30.99
CA VAL A 515 0.35 56.52 31.17
C VAL A 515 0.89 55.97 29.82
N GLU A 516 1.15 56.86 28.86
CA GLU A 516 1.91 56.50 27.66
C GLU A 516 3.33 55.98 27.98
N PRO A 517 3.93 55.14 27.11
CA PRO A 517 5.27 54.59 27.33
C PRO A 517 6.37 55.66 27.44
N LEU A 518 7.07 55.66 28.59
CA LEU A 518 8.13 56.62 28.95
C LEU A 518 9.52 56.13 28.50
N PRO A 519 10.44 57.02 28.10
CA PRO A 519 11.83 56.63 27.82
C PRO A 519 12.49 56.03 29.07
N PHE A 520 13.17 54.89 28.93
CA PHE A 520 13.79 54.15 30.05
C PHE A 520 14.67 55.05 30.93
N LYS A 521 15.44 55.96 30.32
CA LYS A 521 16.28 56.94 31.04
C LYS A 521 15.51 57.80 32.04
N VAL A 522 14.34 58.31 31.65
CA VAL A 522 13.49 59.15 32.50
C VAL A 522 12.87 58.31 33.61
N LEU A 523 12.50 57.07 33.31
CA LEU A 523 11.95 56.13 34.28
C LEU A 523 12.96 55.80 35.40
N VAL A 524 14.24 55.58 35.07
CA VAL A 524 15.29 55.30 36.08
C VAL A 524 15.84 56.54 36.80
N GLU A 525 15.42 57.75 36.45
CA GLU A 525 15.68 58.95 37.26
C GLU A 525 14.77 59.02 38.51
N HIS A 526 13.67 58.24 38.53
CA HIS A 526 12.74 58.21 39.66
C HIS A 526 13.24 57.31 40.81
N PRO A 527 13.31 57.80 42.07
CA PRO A 527 13.87 57.03 43.20
C PRO A 527 13.25 55.64 43.40
N LEU A 528 11.92 55.54 43.38
CA LEU A 528 11.21 54.26 43.53
C LEU A 528 11.63 53.22 42.48
N ILE A 529 11.96 53.63 41.26
CA ILE A 529 12.41 52.72 40.20
C ILE A 529 13.86 52.27 40.46
N GLN A 530 14.71 53.15 40.98
CA GLN A 530 16.08 52.80 41.37
C GLN A 530 16.08 51.78 42.53
N ASP A 531 15.28 52.03 43.57
CA ASP A 531 15.13 51.14 44.72
C ASP A 531 14.58 49.76 44.31
N VAL A 532 13.50 49.74 43.50
CA VAL A 532 12.88 48.52 43.00
C VAL A 532 13.84 47.74 42.08
N MET A 533 14.57 48.40 41.18
CA MET A 533 15.58 47.73 40.34
C MET A 533 16.72 47.13 41.18
N ALA A 534 17.21 47.85 42.19
CA ALA A 534 18.27 47.36 43.07
C ALA A 534 17.81 46.17 43.94
N ALA A 535 16.55 46.19 44.39
CA ALA A 535 15.95 45.09 45.16
C ALA A 535 15.64 43.84 44.31
N CYS A 536 15.37 44.00 43.01
CA CYS A 536 14.92 42.92 42.12
C CYS A 536 16.03 41.88 41.81
N GLN A 537 16.14 40.85 42.64
CA GLN A 537 17.01 39.69 42.37
C GLN A 537 16.35 38.61 41.48
N THR A 538 15.10 38.80 41.05
CA THR A 538 14.29 37.85 40.23
C THR A 538 14.95 37.40 38.92
N TYR A 539 15.90 38.19 38.39
CA TYR A 539 16.64 37.88 37.16
C TYR A 539 18.14 37.66 37.39
N LYS A 540 18.53 37.32 38.62
CA LYS A 540 19.86 36.80 38.91
C LYS A 540 19.91 35.30 38.61
N ALA A 541 20.90 34.88 37.81
CA ALA A 541 21.16 33.47 37.55
C ALA A 541 21.75 32.79 38.80
N LEU A 542 21.30 31.56 39.08
CA LEU A 542 21.76 30.78 40.23
C LEU A 542 23.09 30.10 39.90
N ASP A 543 24.15 30.41 40.67
CA ASP A 543 25.42 29.70 40.56
C ASP A 543 25.39 28.38 41.34
N ILE A 544 24.76 27.38 40.72
CA ILE A 544 24.71 26.01 41.20
C ILE A 544 26.13 25.42 41.34
N ARG A 545 27.08 25.80 40.48
CA ARG A 545 28.45 25.27 40.55
C ARG A 545 29.21 25.84 41.74
N GLY A 546 29.02 27.11 42.07
CA GLY A 546 29.51 27.71 43.31
C GLY A 546 28.99 26.95 44.53
N ILE A 547 27.66 26.75 44.62
CA ILE A 547 27.03 26.08 45.77
C ILE A 547 27.51 24.62 45.92
N LEU A 548 27.57 23.84 44.84
CA LEU A 548 27.99 22.43 44.89
C LEU A 548 29.47 22.26 45.24
N ASN A 549 30.34 23.19 44.86
CA ASN A 549 31.78 23.12 45.13
C ASN A 549 32.21 23.78 46.46
N ASN A 550 31.32 24.53 47.13
CA ASN A 550 31.62 25.16 48.41
C ASN A 550 31.52 24.13 49.55
N PRO A 551 32.63 23.77 50.24
CA PRO A 551 32.54 22.84 51.36
C PRO A 551 31.82 23.51 52.53
N ALA A 552 30.80 22.83 53.06
CA ALA A 552 30.13 23.27 54.29
C ALA A 552 31.16 23.43 55.42
N PRO A 553 31.09 24.50 56.24
CA PRO A 553 32.01 24.66 57.35
C PRO A 553 31.78 23.57 58.39
N ASP A 554 32.84 22.82 58.73
CA ASP A 554 32.81 21.83 59.80
C ASP A 554 32.31 22.49 61.10
N ILE A 555 31.13 22.10 61.55
CA ILE A 555 30.59 22.54 62.84
C ILE A 555 31.30 21.73 63.92
N ASP A 556 32.38 22.32 64.43
CA ASP A 556 33.28 21.75 65.42
C ASP A 556 32.49 21.20 66.64
N ILE A 557 32.28 19.88 66.68
CA ILE A 557 31.53 19.22 67.75
C ILE A 557 32.39 19.23 69.01
N HIS A 558 32.28 20.29 69.81
CA HIS A 558 32.97 20.40 71.08
C HIS A 558 32.63 19.23 72.00
N SER A 559 33.53 18.25 72.03
CA SER A 559 33.40 17.02 72.81
C SER A 559 33.27 17.33 74.29
N THR A 560 32.05 17.22 74.82
CA THR A 560 31.77 17.22 76.26
C THR A 560 32.33 15.95 76.88
N LYS A 561 33.62 15.97 77.17
CA LYS A 561 34.38 14.85 77.73
C LYS A 561 34.00 14.65 79.20
N THR A 562 33.05 13.76 79.45
CA THR A 562 32.68 13.33 80.81
C THR A 562 33.91 12.81 81.53
N MET A 563 34.21 13.36 82.71
CA MET A 563 35.25 12.86 83.61
C MET A 563 34.66 11.86 84.61
N GLU A 564 35.49 10.88 84.99
CA GLU A 564 35.39 10.17 86.28
C GLU A 564 35.95 11.05 87.41
#